data_AF-A0A8T4A1P8-F1
#
_entry.id   AF-A0A8T4A1P8-F1
#
_cell.length_a   1.000
_cell.length_b   1.000
_cell.length_c   1.000
_cell.angle_alpha   90.00
_cell.angle_beta   90.00
_cell.angle_gamma   90.00
#
_symmetry.space_group_name_H-M   'P 1'
#
loop_
_entity.id
_entity.type
_entity.pdbx_description
1 polymer ?
#
loop_
_entity_poly.entity_id
_entity_poly.type
_entity_poly.pdbx_seq_one_letter_code
_entity_poly.pdbx_strand_id
1 'polypeptide(L)' 'ELAKVARKLANARINVECIYILGREKGTTEIALKVDKLEEARKTLKPHLSK' A
#
# COMPACT_ATOMS: atom_id res chain seq x y z
N GLU A 1 6.63 -2.13 -8.24
CA GLU A 1 5.36 -1.62 -7.66
C GLU A 1 5.41 -1.25 -6.18
N LEU A 2 5.86 -2.10 -5.25
CA LEU A 2 5.92 -1.76 -3.80
C LEU A 2 6.65 -0.43 -3.52
N ALA A 3 7.83 -0.21 -4.11
CA ALA A 3 8.56 1.05 -3.94
C ALA A 3 7.80 2.29 -4.44
N LYS A 4 6.91 2.15 -5.43
CA LYS A 4 6.05 3.26 -5.92
C LYS A 4 4.92 3.54 -4.92
N VAL A 5 4.30 2.49 -4.37
CA VAL A 5 3.28 2.59 -3.32
C VAL A 5 3.86 3.27 -2.07
N ALA A 6 5.02 2.80 -1.59
CA ALA A 6 5.71 3.39 -0.44
C ALA A 6 6.03 4.88 -0.64
N ARG A 7 6.52 5.26 -1.83
CA ARG A 7 6.79 6.67 -2.18
C ARG A 7 5.53 7.54 -2.16
N LYS A 8 4.41 7.02 -2.66
CA LYS A 8 3.13 7.76 -2.65
C LYS A 8 2.61 7.98 -1.24
N LEU A 9 2.67 6.96 -0.38
CA LEU A 9 2.30 7.09 1.02
C LEU A 9 3.21 8.10 1.74
N ALA A 10 4.51 8.04 1.51
CA ALA A 10 5.47 8.99 2.08
C ALA A 10 5.19 10.43 1.62
N ASN A 11 4.95 10.66 0.33
CA ASN A 11 4.62 11.98 -0.20
C ASN A 11 3.31 12.53 0.36
N ALA A 12 2.36 11.66 0.70
CA ALA A 12 1.10 12.01 1.35
C ALA A 12 1.22 12.15 2.88
N ARG A 13 2.42 12.00 3.46
CA ARG A 13 2.68 12.02 4.91
C ARG A 13 1.80 11.00 5.66
N ILE A 14 1.73 9.79 5.10
CA ILE A 14 1.06 8.62 5.69
C ILE A 14 2.14 7.66 6.16
N ASN A 15 2.10 7.32 7.44
CA ASN A 15 3.06 6.39 8.02
C ASN A 15 2.60 4.96 7.80
N VAL A 16 3.55 4.09 7.43
CA VAL A 16 3.34 2.64 7.42
C VAL A 16 3.84 2.09 8.74
N GLU A 17 2.92 1.56 9.54
CA GLU A 17 3.26 0.99 10.86
C GLU A 17 3.76 -0.44 10.71
N CYS A 18 3.18 -1.21 9.78
CA CYS A 18 3.68 -2.54 9.45
C CYS A 18 3.23 -3.02 8.05
N ILE A 19 3.96 -4.00 7.54
CA ILE A 19 3.71 -4.67 6.26
C ILE A 19 3.63 -6.18 6.52
N TYR A 20 2.57 -6.81 6.03
CA TYR A 20 2.41 -8.26 6.07
C TYR A 20 2.34 -8.82 4.65
N ILE A 21 3.01 -9.96 4.42
CA ILE A 21 2.84 -10.73 3.20
C ILE A 21 1.70 -11.72 3.46
N LEU A 22 0.62 -11.62 2.69
CA LEU A 22 -0.54 -12.51 2.82
C LEU A 22 -0.34 -13.80 2.01
N GLY A 23 0.33 -13.70 0.87
CA GLY A 23 0.58 -14.83 0.01
C GLY A 23 1.28 -14.45 -1.28
N ARG A 24 1.57 -15.46 -2.09
CA ARG A 24 2.13 -15.29 -3.43
C ARG A 24 1.34 -16.16 -4.41
N GLU A 25 0.74 -15.53 -5.41
CA GLU A 25 0.00 -16.24 -6.45
C GLU A 25 0.41 -15.69 -7.83
N LYS A 26 0.69 -16.61 -8.78
CA LYS A 26 0.93 -16.29 -10.20
C LYS A 26 1.92 -15.14 -10.44
N GLY A 27 2.99 -15.10 -9.66
CA GLY A 27 4.04 -14.08 -9.78
C GLY A 27 3.75 -12.77 -9.02
N THR A 28 2.55 -12.60 -8.46
CA THR A 28 2.17 -11.46 -7.64
C THR A 28 2.31 -11.79 -6.16
N THR A 29 2.77 -10.82 -5.36
CA THR A 29 2.79 -10.91 -3.90
C THR A 29 1.64 -10.08 -3.36
N GLU A 30 0.76 -10.71 -2.60
CA GLU A 30 -0.33 -10.01 -1.91
C GLU A 30 0.19 -9.49 -0.57
N ILE A 31 -0.04 -8.20 -0.31
CA ILE A 31 0.45 -7.50 0.87
C ILE A 31 -0.69 -6.80 1.59
N ALA A 32 -0.68 -6.85 2.92
CA ALA A 32 -1.48 -5.98 3.78
C ALA A 32 -0.58 -4.93 4.43
N LEU A 33 -1.10 -3.70 4.54
CA LEU A 33 -0.40 -2.57 5.15
C LEU A 33 -1.24 -2.03 6.30
N LYS A 34 -0.63 -1.86 7.47
CA LYS A 34 -1.20 -1.04 8.55
C LYS A 34 -0.63 0.37 8.42
N VAL A 35 -1.51 1.36 8.41
CA VAL A 35 -1.16 2.77 8.27
C VAL A 35 -1.89 3.59 9.32
N ASP A 36 -1.31 4.75 9.66
CA ASP A 36 -1.90 5.68 10.62
C ASP A 36 -3.16 6.38 10.09
N LYS A 37 -3.24 6.57 8.76
CA LYS A 37 -4.33 7.29 8.07
C LYS A 37 -4.96 6.45 6.96
N LEU A 38 -5.80 5.50 7.35
CA LEU A 38 -6.39 4.53 6.42
C LEU A 38 -7.18 5.18 5.26
N GLU A 39 -8.04 6.15 5.56
CA GLU A 39 -8.89 6.78 4.53
C GLU A 39 -8.08 7.65 3.55
N GLU A 40 -7.05 8.35 4.02
CA GLU A 40 -6.13 9.10 3.16
C GLU A 40 -5.30 8.14 2.29
N ALA A 41 -4.88 7.00 2.84
CA ALA A 41 -4.16 5.97 2.09
C ALA A 41 -5.04 5.38 0.99
N ARG A 42 -6.32 5.06 1.30
CA ARG A 42 -7.29 4.58 0.31
C ARG A 42 -7.44 5.58 -0.85
N LYS A 43 -7.60 6.87 -0.56
CA LYS A 43 -7.72 7.92 -1.60
C LYS A 43 -6.44 8.05 -2.43
N THR A 44 -5.29 8.05 -1.79
CA THR A 44 -3.96 8.20 -2.42
C THR A 44 -3.65 7.02 -3.35
N LEU A 45 -4.03 5.81 -2.95
CA LEU A 45 -3.75 4.58 -3.68
C LEU A 45 -4.87 4.17 -4.64
N LYS A 46 -6.09 4.71 -4.54
CA LYS A 46 -7.24 4.39 -5.41
C LYS A 46 -6.92 4.36 -6.91
N PRO A 47 -6.11 5.26 -7.49
CA PRO A 47 -5.77 5.20 -8.91
C PRO A 47 -4.80 4.06 -9.29
N HIS A 48 -4.24 3.35 -8.31
CA HIS A 48 -3.17 2.34 -8.46
C HIS A 48 -3.57 0.96 -7.90
N LEU A 49 -4.72 0.87 -7.23
CA LEU A 49 -5.34 -0.40 -6.89
C LEU A 49 -6.07 -0.85 -8.16
N SER A 50 -5.60 -1.94 -8.78
CA SER A 50 -6.28 -2.57 -9.89
C SER A 50 -7.71 -2.96 -9.47
N LYS A 51 -8.66 -2.84 -10.40
CA LYS A 51 -9.97 -3.49 -10.29
C LYS A 51 -9.81 -5.00 -10.10
#